data_AF-A0A536RZ12-F1
#
_entry.id   AF-A0A536RZ12-F1
#
_cell.length_a   1.000
_cell.length_b   1.000
_cell.length_c   1.000
_cell.angle_alpha   90.00
_cell.angle_beta   90.00
_cell.angle_gamma   90.00
#
_symmetry.space_group_name_H-M   'P 1'
#
loop_
_entity.id
_entity.type
_entity.pdbx_description
1 polymer ?
#
loop_
_entity_poly.entity_id
_entity_poly.type
_entity_poly.pdbx_seq_one_letter_code
_entity_poly.pdbx_strand_id
1 'polypeptide(L)'
;MPGGGPDRQRRGRPLDPPGPAADPHRKRDRARARGHAEVGRVTTTKAERHSAILELVNRGSVHTQQDIAAALARRGMRITQATISRDIQELGLVRSGSGYRSSAALVRELVLSVEIVEPMAVIRTPPGTANLVARRIDESGLPGIAGTVAGDDTIIAVLRQPAAGRALKRLLVNAD
;
A
#
# COMPACT_ATOMS: atom_id res chain seq x y z
N MET A 1 12.10 -65.84 -52.92
CA MET A 1 10.73 -65.74 -53.46
C MET A 1 9.87 -65.00 -52.45
N PRO A 2 8.95 -64.11 -52.86
CA PRO A 2 9.09 -62.97 -53.77
C PRO A 2 8.51 -61.67 -53.13
N GLY A 3 8.94 -60.48 -53.56
CA GLY A 3 8.20 -59.64 -54.53
C GLY A 3 8.36 -58.16 -54.12
N GLY A 4 8.43 -57.15 -54.97
CA GLY A 4 8.16 -57.05 -56.40
C GLY A 4 7.38 -55.75 -56.70
N GLY A 5 8.09 -54.61 -56.78
CA GLY A 5 7.70 -53.38 -57.51
C GLY A 5 6.57 -52.48 -56.93
N PRO A 6 6.34 -51.27 -57.50
CA PRO A 6 6.87 -50.74 -58.76
C PRO A 6 7.57 -49.36 -58.68
N ASP A 7 8.26 -49.11 -59.79
CA ASP A 7 9.01 -47.96 -60.25
C ASP A 7 8.14 -46.72 -60.55
N ARG A 8 8.59 -45.52 -60.14
CA ARG A 8 8.09 -44.21 -60.63
C ARG A 8 9.19 -43.14 -60.65
N GLN A 9 9.86 -43.03 -61.80
CA GLN A 9 10.11 -41.81 -62.58
C GLN A 9 10.61 -40.53 -61.86
N ARG A 10 11.87 -40.20 -62.17
CA ARG A 10 12.44 -38.89 -62.60
C ARG A 10 11.61 -37.63 -62.32
N ARG A 11 12.25 -36.64 -61.68
CA ARG A 11 12.44 -35.25 -62.19
C ARG A 11 13.30 -34.43 -61.22
N GLY A 12 14.32 -33.76 -61.74
CA GLY A 12 15.21 -32.89 -60.98
C GLY A 12 14.46 -31.72 -60.33
N ARG A 13 14.92 -31.30 -59.15
CA ARG A 13 14.47 -30.05 -58.54
C ARG A 13 15.01 -28.87 -59.36
N PRO A 14 14.19 -27.88 -59.74
CA PRO A 14 14.70 -26.61 -60.22
C PRO A 14 15.48 -25.93 -59.09
N LEU A 15 16.62 -25.31 -59.43
CA LEU A 15 17.32 -24.38 -58.56
C LEU A 15 16.38 -23.19 -58.27
N ASP A 16 16.20 -22.85 -57.00
CA ASP A 16 15.48 -21.63 -56.60
C ASP A 16 16.19 -20.39 -57.19
N PRO A 17 15.44 -19.39 -57.70
CA PRO A 17 16.03 -18.14 -58.14
C PRO A 17 16.60 -17.37 -56.92
N PRO A 18 17.68 -16.59 -57.10
CA PRO A 18 18.22 -15.78 -56.02
C PRO A 18 17.17 -14.75 -55.59
N GLY A 19 16.92 -14.67 -54.28
CA GLY A 19 16.04 -13.67 -53.68
C GLY A 19 16.50 -12.23 -53.99
N PRO A 20 15.58 -11.25 -53.99
CA PRO A 20 15.89 -9.89 -54.38
C PRO A 20 16.95 -9.27 -53.46
N ALA A 21 17.90 -8.56 -54.09
CA ALA A 21 18.98 -7.84 -53.43
C ALA A 21 18.44 -6.88 -52.36
N ALA A 22 19.05 -6.90 -51.18
CA ALA A 22 18.70 -6.04 -50.07
C ALA A 22 18.93 -4.56 -50.42
N ASP A 23 17.86 -3.76 -50.36
CA ASP A 23 17.88 -2.30 -50.52
C ASP A 23 18.74 -1.65 -49.39
N PRO A 24 19.84 -0.95 -49.72
CA PRO A 24 20.73 -0.37 -48.72
C PRO A 24 20.15 0.88 -48.00
N HIS A 25 19.00 1.40 -48.41
CA HIS A 25 18.48 2.67 -47.87
C HIS A 25 17.69 2.56 -46.56
N ARG A 26 17.38 1.36 -46.08
CA ARG A 26 16.59 1.15 -44.84
C ARG A 26 17.36 1.35 -43.52
N LYS A 27 18.66 1.70 -43.56
CA LYS A 27 19.50 1.88 -42.36
C LYS A 27 19.49 3.28 -41.75
N ARG A 28 18.95 4.31 -42.42
CA ARG A 28 19.02 5.69 -41.92
C ARG A 28 17.89 6.09 -40.96
N ASP A 29 16.72 5.46 -41.04
CA ASP A 29 15.59 5.80 -40.18
C ASP A 29 15.62 5.14 -38.79
N ARG A 30 16.47 4.13 -38.58
CA ARG A 30 16.59 3.44 -37.28
C ARG A 30 17.51 4.16 -36.28
N ALA A 31 18.26 5.16 -36.71
CA ALA A 31 19.21 5.90 -35.85
C ALA A 31 18.59 7.09 -35.11
N ARG A 32 17.35 7.50 -35.43
CA ARG A 32 16.65 8.64 -34.78
C ARG A 32 15.56 8.26 -33.78
N ALA A 33 15.26 6.97 -33.61
CA ALA A 33 14.22 6.47 -32.70
C ALA A 33 14.78 5.87 -31.38
N ARG A 34 16.06 6.10 -31.05
CA ARG A 34 16.71 5.63 -29.81
C ARG A 34 17.18 6.78 -28.90
N GLY A 35 16.47 7.90 -28.93
CA GLY A 35 16.80 9.11 -28.16
C GLY A 35 15.60 9.67 -27.39
N HIS A 36 14.59 8.86 -27.08
CA HIS A 36 13.49 9.28 -26.20
C HIS A 36 13.71 8.72 -24.81
N ALA A 37 14.49 9.50 -24.07
CA ALA A 37 14.35 9.75 -22.65
C ALA A 37 14.02 8.52 -21.80
N GLU A 38 15.08 7.82 -21.43
CA GLU A 38 15.19 7.17 -20.13
C GLU A 38 15.08 8.29 -19.06
N VAL A 39 13.85 8.79 -18.84
CA VAL A 39 13.54 9.70 -17.73
C VAL A 39 13.85 8.90 -16.48
N GLY A 40 14.93 9.29 -15.80
CA GLY A 40 15.49 8.62 -14.64
C GLY A 40 14.37 8.08 -13.76
N ARG A 41 14.28 6.75 -13.68
CA ARG A 41 13.36 6.07 -12.79
C ARG A 41 13.85 6.38 -11.38
N VAL A 42 13.39 7.49 -10.82
CA VAL A 42 13.65 7.83 -9.42
C VAL A 42 13.18 6.62 -8.61
N THR A 43 14.14 5.90 -8.03
CA THR A 43 13.87 4.78 -7.14
C THR A 43 13.37 5.36 -5.84
N THR A 44 12.08 5.65 -5.78
CA THR A 44 11.43 6.11 -4.57
C THR A 44 11.57 5.06 -3.48
N THR A 45 12.10 5.46 -2.34
CA THR A 45 12.20 4.58 -1.19
C THR A 45 10.80 4.26 -0.64
N LYS A 46 10.68 3.13 0.06
CA LYS A 46 9.44 2.78 0.77
C LYS A 46 9.04 3.86 1.78
N ALA A 47 10.00 4.44 2.49
CA ALA A 47 9.77 5.48 3.50
C ALA A 47 9.20 6.78 2.91
N GLU A 48 9.76 7.27 1.80
CA GLU A 48 9.23 8.44 1.07
C GLU A 48 7.80 8.18 0.58
N ARG A 49 7.57 7.00 0.01
CA ARG A 49 6.25 6.60 -0.49
C ARG A 49 5.23 6.53 0.64
N HIS A 50 5.58 5.90 1.76
CA HIS A 50 4.73 5.81 2.96
C HIS A 50 4.38 7.18 3.51
N SER A 51 5.35 8.08 3.61
CA SER A 51 5.13 9.46 4.06
C SER A 51 4.17 10.22 3.14
N ALA A 52 4.34 10.07 1.83
CA ALA A 52 3.46 10.70 0.86
C ALA A 52 2.03 10.14 0.89
N ILE A 53 1.85 8.83 1.08
CA ILE A 53 0.52 8.21 1.23
C ILE A 53 -0.18 8.78 2.47
N LEU A 54 0.51 8.83 3.61
CA LEU A 54 -0.05 9.39 4.85
C LEU A 54 -0.45 10.86 4.70
N GLU A 55 0.38 11.66 4.03
CA GLU A 55 0.07 13.07 3.74
C GLU A 55 -1.22 13.21 2.90
N LEU A 56 -1.37 12.41 1.85
CA LEU A 56 -2.54 12.43 0.97
C LEU A 56 -3.83 12.06 1.71
N VAL A 57 -3.74 11.03 2.56
CA VAL A 57 -4.81 10.55 3.43
C VAL A 57 -5.21 11.62 4.45
N ASN A 58 -4.23 12.21 5.16
CA ASN A 58 -4.49 13.22 6.19
C ASN A 58 -5.11 14.50 5.61
N ARG A 59 -4.84 14.82 4.34
CA ARG A 59 -5.48 15.95 3.64
C ARG A 59 -6.90 15.66 3.16
N GLY A 60 -7.39 14.43 3.28
CA GLY A 60 -8.69 14.01 2.74
C GLY A 60 -8.77 14.07 1.21
N SER A 61 -7.62 14.08 0.53
CA SER A 61 -7.53 14.33 -0.93
C SER A 61 -7.65 13.07 -1.79
N VAL A 62 -7.76 11.90 -1.16
CA VAL A 62 -7.78 10.58 -1.82
C VAL A 62 -8.84 9.69 -1.20
N HIS A 63 -9.71 9.12 -2.03
CA HIS A 63 -10.83 8.28 -1.59
C HIS A 63 -10.69 6.83 -2.08
N THR A 64 -9.84 6.59 -3.08
CA THR A 64 -9.57 5.29 -3.68
C THR A 64 -8.07 5.02 -3.81
N GLN A 65 -7.69 3.75 -4.02
CA GLN A 65 -6.30 3.38 -4.29
C GLN A 65 -5.80 3.98 -5.61
N GLN A 66 -6.71 4.15 -6.58
CA GLN A 66 -6.40 4.82 -7.85
C GLN A 66 -6.07 6.30 -7.63
N ASP A 67 -6.77 6.98 -6.72
CA ASP A 67 -6.46 8.37 -6.36
C ASP A 67 -5.05 8.48 -5.76
N ILE A 68 -4.71 7.55 -4.86
CA ILE A 68 -3.36 7.45 -4.27
C ILE A 68 -2.33 7.23 -5.38
N ALA A 69 -2.57 6.28 -6.30
CA ALA A 69 -1.69 6.00 -7.42
C ALA A 69 -1.46 7.23 -8.30
N ALA A 70 -2.55 7.93 -8.67
CA ALA A 70 -2.50 9.11 -9.52
C ALA A 70 -1.80 10.29 -8.82
N ALA A 71 -2.04 10.48 -7.52
CA ALA A 71 -1.37 11.51 -6.74
C ALA A 71 0.14 11.24 -6.59
N LEU A 72 0.55 9.99 -6.37
CA LEU A 72 1.96 9.61 -6.29
C LEU A 72 2.65 9.71 -7.66
N ALA A 73 1.96 9.33 -8.74
CA ALA A 73 2.48 9.47 -10.10
C ALA A 73 2.74 10.95 -10.47
N ARG A 74 1.87 11.88 -10.05
CA ARG A 74 2.10 13.33 -10.19
C ARG A 74 3.34 13.83 -9.44
N ARG A 75 3.80 13.11 -8.41
CA ARG A 75 5.04 13.35 -7.67
C ARG A 75 6.24 12.57 -8.23
N GLY A 76 6.10 11.96 -9.42
CA GLY A 76 7.14 11.14 -10.04
C GLY A 76 7.25 9.70 -9.52
N MET A 77 6.42 9.30 -8.56
CA MET A 77 6.44 7.97 -7.94
C MET A 77 5.47 7.02 -8.64
N ARG A 78 5.90 6.37 -9.73
CA ARG A 78 5.09 5.36 -10.43
C ARG A 78 5.17 4.01 -9.72
N ILE A 79 4.04 3.53 -9.23
CA ILE A 79 3.93 2.25 -8.50
C ILE A 79 2.74 1.44 -9.01
N THR A 80 2.76 0.13 -8.73
CA THR A 80 1.67 -0.77 -9.11
C THR A 80 0.58 -0.78 -8.05
N GLN A 81 -0.61 -1.25 -8.41
CA GLN A 81 -1.69 -1.45 -7.47
C GLN A 81 -1.31 -2.46 -6.37
N ALA A 82 -0.54 -3.50 -6.71
CA ALA A 82 -0.05 -4.47 -5.73
C ALA A 82 0.85 -3.82 -4.66
N THR A 83 1.75 -2.90 -5.07
CA THR A 83 2.58 -2.14 -4.13
C THR A 83 1.73 -1.24 -3.23
N ILE A 84 0.77 -0.50 -3.81
CA ILE A 84 -0.15 0.37 -3.07
C ILE A 84 -0.95 -0.41 -2.04
N SER A 85 -1.54 -1.55 -2.44
CA SER A 85 -2.34 -2.39 -1.56
C SER A 85 -1.54 -2.83 -0.34
N ARG A 86 -0.29 -3.28 -0.56
CA ARG A 86 0.62 -3.67 0.51
C ARG A 86 0.99 -2.50 1.42
N ASP A 87 1.31 -1.34 0.86
CA ASP A 87 1.64 -0.16 1.67
C ASP A 87 0.45 0.30 2.52
N ILE A 88 -0.77 0.29 1.98
CA ILE A 88 -2.01 0.63 2.73
C ILE A 88 -2.17 -0.31 3.93
N GLN A 89 -1.96 -1.61 3.73
CA GLN A 89 -2.02 -2.61 4.81
C GLN A 89 -0.93 -2.36 5.86
N GLU A 90 0.31 -2.16 5.43
CA GLU A 90 1.45 -1.93 6.32
C GLU A 90 1.32 -0.60 7.10
N LEU A 91 0.69 0.41 6.51
CA LEU A 91 0.39 1.70 7.15
C LEU A 91 -0.85 1.65 8.07
N GLY A 92 -1.55 0.51 8.14
CA GLY A 92 -2.77 0.38 8.93
C GLY A 92 -3.90 1.30 8.45
N LEU A 93 -3.95 1.60 7.15
CA LEU A 93 -5.00 2.41 6.57
C LEU A 93 -6.24 1.57 6.31
N VAL A 94 -7.40 2.06 6.73
CA VAL A 94 -8.70 1.43 6.50
C VAL A 94 -9.57 2.31 5.63
N ARG A 95 -10.47 1.68 4.86
CA ARG A 95 -11.43 2.40 4.03
C ARG A 95 -12.65 2.79 4.86
N SER A 96 -12.97 4.07 4.84
CA SER A 96 -14.18 4.65 5.40
C SER A 96 -15.07 5.22 4.29
N GLY A 97 -16.31 5.61 4.60
CA GLY A 97 -17.19 6.29 3.64
C GLY A 97 -16.63 7.60 3.08
N SER A 98 -15.66 8.21 3.76
CA SER A 98 -14.98 9.45 3.33
C SER A 98 -13.60 9.21 2.68
N GLY A 99 -13.21 7.96 2.43
CA GLY A 99 -11.89 7.60 1.88
C GLY A 99 -11.02 6.82 2.85
N TYR A 100 -9.71 6.79 2.59
CA TYR A 100 -8.76 6.12 3.48
C TYR A 100 -8.55 6.94 4.75
N ARG A 101 -8.43 6.26 5.89
CA ARG A 101 -8.05 6.84 7.19
C ARG A 101 -7.08 5.92 7.90
N SER A 102 -6.16 6.47 8.68
CA SER A 102 -5.34 5.65 9.58
C SER A 102 -6.22 5.05 10.67
N SER A 103 -6.03 3.76 10.98
CA SER A 103 -6.66 3.11 12.13
C SER A 103 -6.39 3.87 13.43
N ALA A 104 -5.20 4.47 13.57
CA ALA A 104 -4.85 5.30 14.71
C ALA A 104 -5.67 6.60 14.75
N ALA A 105 -5.92 7.23 13.60
CA ALA A 105 -6.74 8.44 13.54
C ALA A 105 -8.20 8.15 13.90
N LEU A 106 -8.75 7.06 13.38
CA LEU A 106 -10.11 6.63 13.72
C LEU A 106 -10.27 6.35 15.21
N VAL A 107 -9.30 5.66 15.83
CA VAL A 107 -9.37 5.37 17.26
C VAL A 107 -9.38 6.65 18.09
N ARG A 108 -8.63 7.69 17.70
CA ARG A 108 -8.66 8.99 18.39
C ARG A 108 -9.99 9.70 18.24
N GLU A 109 -10.61 9.65 17.06
CA GLU A 109 -11.95 10.21 16.82
C GLU A 109 -13.03 9.51 17.67
N LEU A 110 -12.80 8.26 18.08
CA LEU A 110 -13.72 7.45 18.88
C LEU A 110 -13.52 7.62 20.40
N VAL A 111 -12.55 8.41 20.85
CA VAL A 111 -12.32 8.64 22.29
C VAL A 111 -13.02 9.93 22.71
N LEU A 112 -14.05 9.80 23.55
CA LEU A 112 -14.81 10.92 24.09
C LEU A 112 -14.12 11.56 25.30
N SER A 113 -13.52 10.74 26.18
CA SER A 113 -12.77 11.21 27.33
C SER A 113 -11.78 10.17 27.85
N VAL A 114 -10.74 10.65 28.56
CA VAL A 114 -9.76 9.83 29.26
C VAL A 114 -9.52 10.40 30.66
N GLU A 115 -10.03 9.71 31.67
CA GLU A 115 -9.81 10.02 33.08
C GLU A 115 -8.75 9.07 33.66
N ILE A 116 -7.77 9.59 34.39
CA ILE A 116 -6.77 8.78 35.08
C ILE A 116 -7.18 8.69 36.55
N VAL A 117 -7.50 7.49 37.01
CA VAL A 117 -7.90 7.18 38.39
C VAL A 117 -6.97 6.09 38.90
N GLU A 118 -5.78 6.47 39.36
CA GLU A 118 -4.68 5.51 39.59
C GLU A 118 -5.07 4.39 40.58
N PRO A 119 -4.72 3.12 40.28
CA PRO A 119 -3.86 2.64 39.19
C PRO A 119 -4.61 2.36 37.88
N MET A 120 -5.75 2.99 37.62
CA MET A 120 -6.58 2.77 36.44
C MET A 120 -6.66 4.02 35.55
N ALA A 121 -7.09 3.82 34.32
CA ALA A 121 -7.63 4.86 33.46
C ALA A 121 -9.00 4.42 32.94
N VAL A 122 -9.95 5.35 32.93
CA VAL A 122 -11.29 5.15 32.38
C VAL A 122 -11.39 5.92 31.07
N ILE A 123 -11.69 5.22 29.98
CA ILE A 123 -11.83 5.79 28.65
C ILE A 123 -13.28 5.64 28.21
N ARG A 124 -13.91 6.72 27.75
CA ARG A 124 -15.27 6.70 27.19
C ARG A 124 -15.21 6.77 25.67
N THR A 125 -16.09 6.02 25.01
CA THR A 125 -16.21 5.94 23.56
C THR A 125 -17.69 6.01 23.15
N PRO A 126 -18.04 6.22 21.87
CA PRO A 126 -19.39 5.98 21.38
C PRO A 126 -19.86 4.53 21.63
N PRO A 127 -21.18 4.27 21.64
CA PRO A 127 -21.72 2.92 21.80
C PRO A 127 -21.13 1.92 20.80
N GLY A 128 -20.84 0.71 21.27
CA GLY A 128 -20.29 -0.39 20.47
C GLY A 128 -18.84 -0.22 19.99
N THR A 129 -18.10 0.80 20.44
CA THR A 129 -16.74 1.09 19.92
C THR A 129 -15.61 0.85 20.91
N ALA A 130 -15.92 0.56 22.19
CA ALA A 130 -14.91 0.39 23.22
C ALA A 130 -13.88 -0.71 22.88
N ASN A 131 -14.33 -1.85 22.35
CA ASN A 131 -13.44 -2.94 21.94
C ASN A 131 -12.42 -2.54 20.85
N LEU A 132 -12.82 -1.68 19.91
CA LEU A 132 -11.94 -1.21 18.84
C LEU A 132 -10.81 -0.35 19.40
N VAL A 133 -11.13 0.56 20.33
CA VAL A 133 -10.17 1.43 20.99
C VAL A 133 -9.27 0.61 21.95
N ALA A 134 -9.83 -0.33 22.71
CA ALA A 134 -9.08 -1.17 23.64
C ALA A 134 -8.03 -2.03 22.92
N ARG A 135 -8.42 -2.68 21.81
CA ARG A 135 -7.49 -3.43 20.97
C ARG A 135 -6.32 -2.57 20.49
N ARG A 136 -6.57 -1.31 20.13
CA ARG A 136 -5.50 -0.39 19.72
C ARG A 136 -4.54 -0.06 20.86
N ILE A 137 -5.04 0.08 22.09
CA ILE A 137 -4.23 0.28 23.29
C ILE A 137 -3.34 -0.95 23.52
N ASP A 138 -3.90 -2.16 23.45
CA ASP A 138 -3.12 -3.38 23.66
C ASP A 138 -2.06 -3.58 22.57
N GLU A 139 -2.42 -3.38 21.29
CA GLU A 139 -1.51 -3.46 20.15
C GLU A 139 -0.44 -2.37 20.15
N SER A 140 -0.63 -1.27 20.91
CA SER A 140 0.39 -0.22 21.02
C SER A 140 1.62 -0.64 21.84
N GLY A 141 1.49 -1.69 22.66
CA GLY A 141 2.57 -2.19 23.49
C GLY A 141 3.12 -1.15 24.48
N LEU A 142 2.31 -0.16 24.88
CA LEU A 142 2.74 0.91 25.78
C LEU A 142 3.31 0.35 27.09
N PRO A 143 4.59 0.63 27.41
CA PRO A 143 5.17 0.21 28.68
C PRO A 143 4.39 0.76 29.87
N GLY A 144 4.20 -0.07 30.89
CA GLY A 144 3.51 0.33 32.10
C GLY A 144 1.99 0.22 32.05
N ILE A 145 1.40 -0.33 30.98
CA ILE A 145 0.01 -0.81 30.97
C ILE A 145 0.01 -2.31 31.25
N ALA A 146 -0.78 -2.76 32.22
CA ALA A 146 -0.95 -4.16 32.57
C ALA A 146 -1.90 -4.88 31.59
N GLY A 147 -2.96 -4.18 31.15
CA GLY A 147 -3.93 -4.65 30.17
C GLY A 147 -5.17 -3.74 30.17
N THR A 148 -6.12 -4.06 29.28
CA THR A 148 -7.41 -3.37 29.17
C THR A 148 -8.59 -4.32 29.33
N VAL A 149 -9.73 -3.80 29.79
CA VAL A 149 -11.04 -4.47 29.78
C VAL A 149 -12.04 -3.52 29.13
N ALA A 150 -12.69 -3.97 28.06
CA ALA A 150 -13.67 -3.18 27.32
C ALA A 150 -15.11 -3.66 27.62
N GLY A 151 -15.99 -2.70 27.89
CA GLY A 151 -17.44 -2.87 27.81
C GLY A 151 -17.97 -2.50 26.43
N ASP A 152 -19.14 -1.84 26.39
CA ASP A 152 -19.73 -1.32 25.15
C ASP A 152 -19.19 0.07 24.76
N ASP A 153 -19.20 1.00 25.72
CA ASP A 153 -18.86 2.42 25.56
C ASP A 153 -17.77 2.89 26.53
N THR A 154 -17.19 1.96 27.29
CA THR A 154 -16.28 2.24 28.40
C THR A 154 -15.16 1.22 28.43
N ILE A 155 -13.93 1.69 28.63
CA ILE A 155 -12.73 0.86 28.77
C ILE A 155 -12.06 1.20 30.09
N ILE A 156 -11.62 0.17 30.80
CA ILE A 156 -10.73 0.30 31.94
C ILE A 156 -9.35 -0.18 31.51
N ALA A 157 -8.33 0.67 31.63
CA ALA A 157 -6.94 0.29 31.46
C ALA A 157 -6.25 0.25 32.83
N VAL A 158 -5.60 -0.87 33.15
CA VAL A 158 -4.83 -1.01 34.40
C VAL A 158 -3.40 -0.56 34.15
N LEU A 159 -2.92 0.39 34.94
CA LEU A 159 -1.59 0.99 34.87
C LEU A 159 -0.68 0.34 35.92
N ARG A 160 0.49 -0.14 35.51
CA ARG A 160 1.55 -0.62 36.42
C ARG A 160 2.31 0.54 37.07
N GLN A 161 2.32 1.71 36.43
CA GLN A 161 3.06 2.89 36.89
C GLN A 161 2.29 4.18 36.54
N PRO A 162 2.31 5.21 37.41
CA PRO A 162 1.65 6.51 37.16
C PRO A 162 2.00 7.15 35.81
N ALA A 163 3.26 7.04 35.38
CA ALA A 163 3.75 7.63 34.13
C ALA A 163 3.03 7.10 32.87
N ALA A 164 2.49 5.88 32.92
CA ALA A 164 1.79 5.26 31.80
C ALA A 164 0.52 6.04 31.40
N GLY A 165 -0.15 6.69 32.36
CA GLY A 165 -1.36 7.48 32.09
C GLY A 165 -1.11 8.63 31.10
N ARG A 166 0.07 9.27 31.16
CA ARG A 166 0.46 10.32 30.20
C ARG A 166 0.73 9.76 28.80
N ALA A 167 1.36 8.59 28.71
CA ALA A 167 1.60 7.93 27.43
C ALA A 167 0.29 7.47 26.78
N LEU A 168 -0.63 6.92 27.58
CA LEU A 168 -1.97 6.54 27.15
C LEU A 168 -2.76 7.75 26.62
N LYS A 169 -2.76 8.88 27.34
CA LYS A 169 -3.40 10.11 26.87
C LYS A 169 -2.85 10.59 25.52
N ARG A 170 -1.52 10.58 25.32
CA ARG A 170 -0.91 10.95 24.02
C ARG A 170 -1.24 10.00 22.87
N LEU A 171 -1.48 8.73 23.19
CA LEU A 171 -1.91 7.76 22.18
C LEU A 171 -3.33 8.07 21.71
N LEU A 172 -4.23 8.34 22.66
CA LEU A 172 -5.68 8.39 22.45
C LEU A 172 -6.25 9.78 22.15
N VAL A 173 -5.57 10.84 22.58
CA VAL A 173 -6.03 12.22 22.41
C VAL A 173 -5.09 12.92 21.44
N ASN A 174 -5.63 13.75 20.56
CA ASN A 174 -4.80 14.67 19.77
C ASN A 174 -4.13 15.65 20.74
N ALA A 175 -2.83 15.88 20.60
CA ALA A 175 -2.21 17.00 21.30
C ALA A 175 -2.79 18.27 20.67
N ASP A 176 -3.58 19.02 21.44
CA ASP A 176 -3.92 20.40 21.12
C ASP A 176 -2.66 21.28 21.15
#